data_AF-A0A359EJ90-F1
#
_entry.id   AF-A0A359EJ90-F1
#
_cell.length_a   1.000
_cell.length_b   1.000
_cell.length_c   1.000
_cell.angle_alpha   90.00
_cell.angle_beta   90.00
_cell.angle_gamma   90.00
#
_symmetry.space_group_name_H-M   'P 1'
#
loop_
_entity.id
_entity.type
_entity.pdbx_description
1 polymer ?
#
loop_
_entity_poly.entity_id
_entity_poly.type
_entity_poly.pdbx_seq_one_letter_code
_entity_poly.pdbx_strand_id
1 'polypeptide(L)'
;MNVRKSDPAFHPNGDQKVISLHPAIFAVLRSSPAGESHVLCLHNVADQNVDIEFNLNSVMGEVDYKINDLLNNQTRSNLGETKSLTIQPYQVLWLKLE
;
A
#
# COMPACT_ATOMS: atom_id res chain seq x y z
N MET A 1 -8.75 14.47 2.12
CA MET A 1 -9.93 14.18 1.25
C MET A 1 -9.64 14.29 -0.25
N ASN A 2 -8.60 15.00 -0.71
CA ASN A 2 -8.29 15.14 -2.14
C ASN A 2 -7.60 13.93 -2.79
N VAL A 3 -6.73 13.22 -2.07
CA VAL A 3 -5.95 12.08 -2.60
C VAL A 3 -6.82 11.01 -3.27
N ARG A 4 -7.96 10.66 -2.66
CA ARG A 4 -8.90 9.68 -3.22
C ARG A 4 -9.53 10.10 -4.54
N LYS A 5 -9.67 11.41 -4.79
CA LYS A 5 -10.26 11.93 -6.02
C LYS A 5 -9.23 12.10 -7.13
N SER A 6 -7.97 12.30 -6.76
CA SER A 6 -6.89 12.61 -7.70
C SER A 6 -6.13 11.38 -8.21
N ASP A 7 -6.16 10.25 -7.49
CA ASP A 7 -5.39 9.08 -7.87
C ASP A 7 -6.25 8.02 -8.61
N PRO A 8 -5.88 7.64 -9.86
CA PRO A 8 -6.60 6.67 -10.67
C PRO A 8 -6.79 5.28 -10.02
N ALA A 9 -5.94 4.89 -9.07
CA ALA A 9 -6.09 3.63 -8.35
C ALA A 9 -7.33 3.61 -7.43
N PHE A 10 -7.93 4.77 -7.12
CA PHE A 10 -9.20 4.86 -6.39
C PHE A 10 -10.42 4.97 -7.30
N HIS A 11 -10.28 4.75 -8.61
CA HIS A 11 -11.44 4.69 -9.51
C HIS A 11 -12.43 3.61 -9.03
N PRO A 12 -13.75 3.88 -9.01
CA PRO A 12 -14.74 2.95 -8.46
C PRO A 12 -14.79 1.60 -9.20
N ASN A 13 -14.49 1.60 -10.50
CA ASN A 13 -14.39 0.40 -11.33
C ASN A 13 -12.98 -0.23 -11.35
N GLY A 14 -12.06 0.26 -10.52
CA GLY A 14 -10.72 -0.31 -10.40
C GLY A 14 -10.73 -1.61 -9.60
N ASP A 15 -9.81 -2.52 -9.95
CA ASP A 15 -9.67 -3.80 -9.27
C ASP A 15 -9.14 -3.63 -7.84
N GLN A 16 -9.52 -4.57 -6.98
CA GLN A 16 -9.08 -4.60 -5.59
C GLN A 16 -8.73 -6.04 -5.20
N LYS A 17 -7.56 -6.22 -4.60
CA LYS A 17 -7.07 -7.52 -4.13
C LYS A 17 -6.69 -7.42 -2.66
N VAL A 18 -7.31 -8.26 -1.83
CA VAL A 18 -6.92 -8.39 -0.41
C VAL A 18 -5.62 -9.18 -0.33
N ILE A 19 -4.68 -8.70 0.47
CA ILE A 19 -3.38 -9.34 0.67
C ILE A 19 -3.26 -9.74 2.14
N SER A 20 -2.93 -10.99 2.39
CA SER A 20 -2.68 -11.47 3.75
C SER A 20 -1.23 -11.18 4.12
N LEU A 21 -1.00 -10.07 4.86
CA LEU A 21 0.33 -9.72 5.37
C LEU A 21 0.47 -10.04 6.86
N HIS A 22 -0.52 -9.67 7.67
CA HIS A 22 -0.52 -9.89 9.10
C HIS A 22 -1.96 -9.91 9.63
N PRO A 23 -2.32 -10.71 10.66
CA PRO A 23 -3.70 -10.80 11.17
C PRO A 23 -4.29 -9.46 11.65
N ALA A 24 -3.43 -8.57 12.17
CA ALA A 24 -3.81 -7.24 12.62
C ALA A 24 -3.76 -6.15 11.54
N ILE A 25 -3.31 -6.47 10.32
CA ILE A 25 -3.25 -5.52 9.20
C ILE A 25 -4.23 -5.94 8.12
N PHE A 26 -5.23 -5.11 7.90
CA PHE A 26 -6.06 -5.21 6.71
C PHE A 26 -5.34 -4.54 5.53
N ALA A 27 -4.82 -5.35 4.61
CA ALA A 27 -4.08 -4.90 3.44
C ALA A 27 -4.87 -5.13 2.15
N VAL A 28 -4.99 -4.08 1.34
CA VAL A 28 -5.69 -4.11 0.05
C VAL A 28 -4.86 -3.40 -1.00
N LEU A 29 -4.52 -4.11 -2.08
CA LEU A 29 -3.98 -3.50 -3.28
C LEU A 29 -5.14 -3.03 -4.16
N ARG A 30 -5.12 -1.75 -4.53
CA ARG A 30 -6.03 -1.17 -5.50
C ARG A 30 -5.29 -0.92 -6.79
N SER A 31 -5.93 -1.23 -7.91
CA SER A 31 -5.40 -1.00 -9.24
C SER A 31 -6.37 -0.14 -10.04
N SER A 32 -5.85 0.77 -10.87
CA SER A 32 -6.70 1.47 -11.84
C SER A 32 -7.27 0.47 -12.86
N PRO A 33 -8.41 0.77 -13.51
CA PRO A 33 -8.99 -0.12 -14.53
C PRO A 33 -8.04 -0.42 -15.70
N ALA A 34 -7.11 0.51 -15.99
CA ALA A 34 -6.08 0.34 -17.01
C ALA A 34 -4.86 -0.46 -16.52
N GLY A 35 -4.77 -0.77 -15.22
CA GLY A 35 -3.63 -1.48 -14.63
C GLY A 35 -2.35 -0.63 -14.55
N GLU A 36 -2.43 0.68 -14.75
CA GLU A 36 -1.26 1.57 -14.81
C GLU A 36 -0.90 2.16 -13.46
N SER A 37 -1.85 2.19 -12.51
CA SER A 37 -1.66 2.81 -11.21
C SER A 37 -2.07 1.87 -10.10
N HIS A 38 -1.22 1.76 -9.09
CA HIS A 38 -1.37 0.80 -8.01
C HIS A 38 -1.14 1.47 -6.66
N VAL A 39 -2.04 1.22 -5.72
CA VAL A 39 -1.94 1.74 -4.35
C VAL A 39 -2.18 0.63 -3.36
N LEU A 40 -1.17 0.32 -2.55
CA LEU A 40 -1.26 -0.59 -1.42
C LEU A 40 -1.78 0.16 -0.20
N CYS A 41 -3.01 -0.15 0.21
CA CYS A 41 -3.65 0.39 1.39
C CYS A 41 -3.42 -0.56 2.58
N LEU A 42 -2.77 -0.07 3.62
CA LEU A 42 -2.50 -0.80 4.86
C LEU A 42 -3.25 -0.14 6.01
N HIS A 43 -4.04 -0.93 6.72
CA HIS A 43 -4.83 -0.47 7.86
C HIS A 43 -4.49 -1.33 9.07
N ASN A 44 -3.84 -0.74 10.09
CA ASN A 44 -3.72 -1.42 11.37
C ASN A 44 -5.05 -1.34 12.10
N VAL A 45 -5.66 -2.49 12.38
CA VAL A 45 -6.94 -2.57 13.09
C VAL A 45 -6.78 -2.84 14.59
N ALA A 46 -5.54 -3.01 15.06
CA ALA A 46 -5.21 -3.20 16.47
C ALA A 46 -4.82 -1.88 17.16
N ASP A 47 -4.86 -1.91 18.49
CA ASP A 47 -4.47 -0.83 19.41
C ASP A 47 -2.97 -0.83 19.75
N GLN A 48 -2.17 -1.63 19.04
CA GLN A 48 -0.72 -1.77 19.23
C GLN A 48 0.07 -1.50 17.96
N ASN A 49 1.36 -1.19 18.10
CA ASN A 49 2.29 -1.19 16.97
C ASN A 49 2.36 -2.59 16.36
N VAL A 50 2.37 -2.66 15.03
CA VAL A 50 2.51 -3.91 14.29
C VAL A 50 3.66 -3.75 13.29
N ASP A 51 4.64 -4.63 13.39
CA ASP A 51 5.71 -4.75 12.41
C ASP A 51 5.28 -5.76 11.34
N ILE A 52 5.31 -5.32 10.09
CA ILE A 52 5.07 -6.19 8.94
C ILE A 52 6.31 -6.26 8.07
N GLU A 53 6.51 -7.43 7.48
CA GLU A 53 7.44 -7.63 6.38
C GLU A 53 6.64 -8.04 5.14
N PHE A 54 6.88 -7.37 4.02
CA PHE A 54 6.25 -7.72 2.77
C PHE A 54 7.21 -7.53 1.60
N ASN A 55 7.04 -8.37 0.59
CA ASN A 55 7.77 -8.29 -0.66
C ASN A 55 6.79 -7.85 -1.74
N LEU A 56 7.07 -6.75 -2.42
CA LEU A 56 6.19 -6.23 -3.48
C LEU A 56 6.26 -7.06 -4.75
N ASN A 57 7.40 -7.71 -5.02
CA ASN A 57 7.60 -8.54 -6.20
C ASN A 57 6.69 -9.77 -6.17
N SER A 58 6.42 -10.33 -4.98
CA SER A 58 5.46 -11.44 -4.84
C SER A 58 4.01 -11.02 -5.09
N VAL A 59 3.71 -9.73 -4.98
CA VAL A 59 2.37 -9.17 -5.16
C VAL A 59 2.14 -8.69 -6.59
N MET A 60 3.16 -8.08 -7.22
CA MET A 60 3.03 -7.36 -8.50
C MET A 60 4.03 -7.79 -9.59
N GLY A 61 4.90 -8.75 -9.32
CA GLY A 61 5.97 -9.16 -10.23
C GLY A 61 7.27 -8.35 -10.04
N GLU A 62 8.37 -8.85 -10.62
CA GLU A 62 9.71 -8.27 -10.49
C GLU A 62 9.83 -6.95 -11.26
N VAL A 63 9.57 -5.83 -10.58
CA VAL A 63 9.80 -4.47 -11.07
C VAL A 63 10.26 -3.59 -9.91
N ASP A 64 11.21 -2.69 -10.15
CA ASP A 64 11.61 -1.69 -9.16
C ASP A 64 10.52 -0.62 -9.03
N TYR A 65 9.77 -0.66 -7.93
CA TYR A 65 8.74 0.35 -7.62
C TYR A 65 9.25 1.43 -6.67
N LYS A 66 9.00 2.69 -7.00
CA LYS A 66 9.05 3.81 -6.06
C LYS A 66 7.79 3.80 -5.22
N ILE A 67 7.96 3.91 -3.90
CA ILE A 67 6.84 3.97 -2.96
C ILE A 67 6.65 5.40 -2.49
N ASN A 68 5.44 5.93 -2.67
CA ASN A 68 5.06 7.22 -2.12
C ASN A 68 3.89 7.08 -1.15
N ASP A 69 4.06 7.52 0.09
CA ASP A 69 2.95 7.59 1.05
C ASP A 69 2.07 8.78 0.71
N LEU A 70 0.87 8.50 0.19
CA LEU A 70 -0.07 9.52 -0.25
C LEU A 70 -0.73 10.29 0.91
N LEU A 71 -0.73 9.75 2.14
CA LEU A 71 -1.36 10.39 3.29
C LEU A 71 -0.41 11.34 4.00
N ASN A 72 0.87 10.97 4.09
CA ASN A 72 1.89 11.78 4.77
C ASN A 72 2.83 12.52 3.80
N ASN A 73 2.64 12.34 2.49
CA ASN A 73 3.51 12.86 1.42
C ASN A 73 4.99 12.51 1.63
N GLN A 74 5.25 11.33 2.20
CA GLN A 74 6.60 10.83 2.45
C GLN A 74 6.98 9.86 1.33
N THR A 75 7.96 10.26 0.52
CA THR A 75 8.54 9.38 -0.48
C THR A 75 9.51 8.41 0.17
N ARG A 76 9.23 7.11 0.04
CA ARG A 76 10.07 6.03 0.51
C ARG A 76 10.73 5.36 -0.69
N SER A 77 11.79 5.98 -1.18
CA SER A 77 12.66 5.42 -2.23
C SER A 77 13.60 4.38 -1.62
N ASN A 78 13.80 3.26 -2.32
CA ASN A 78 14.72 2.17 -1.94
C ASN A 78 14.47 1.54 -0.56
N LEU A 79 13.48 0.66 -0.52
CA LEU A 79 13.53 -0.49 0.39
C LEU A 79 13.79 -1.69 -0.52
N GLY A 80 14.72 -2.58 -0.17
CA GLY A 80 15.09 -3.75 -0.99
C GLY A 80 13.95 -4.75 -1.22
N GLU A 81 14.29 -6.00 -1.57
CA GLU A 81 13.30 -7.04 -1.89
C GLU A 81 12.27 -7.26 -0.77
N THR A 82 12.71 -7.24 0.48
CA THR A 82 11.83 -7.33 1.66
C THR A 82 11.73 -5.96 2.33
N LYS A 83 10.50 -5.49 2.52
CA LYS A 83 10.20 -4.20 3.14
C LYS A 83 9.65 -4.42 4.54
N SER A 84 10.36 -3.93 5.54
CA SER A 84 9.87 -3.88 6.92
C SER A 84 9.22 -2.54 7.20
N LEU A 85 8.06 -2.57 7.87
CA LEU A 85 7.29 -1.38 8.20
C LEU A 85 6.60 -1.56 9.55
N THR A 86 6.88 -0.62 10.46
CA THR A 86 6.10 -0.47 11.69
C THR A 86 4.88 0.41 11.43
N ILE A 87 3.69 -0.13 11.69
CA ILE A 87 2.42 0.58 11.59
C ILE A 87 1.88 0.82 12.99
N GLN A 88 1.67 2.09 13.34
CA GLN A 88 1.16 2.51 14.64
C GLN A 88 -0.30 2.06 14.87
N PRO A 89 -0.79 2.03 16.13
CA PRO A 89 -2.19 1.73 16.44
C PRO A 89 -3.14 2.55 15.57
N TYR A 90 -4.07 1.88 14.90
CA TYR A 90 -5.08 2.50 14.02
C TYR A 90 -4.52 3.35 12.86
N GLN A 91 -3.22 3.27 12.60
CA GLN A 91 -2.62 4.01 11.50
C GLN A 91 -3.05 3.42 10.16
N VAL A 92 -3.29 4.33 9.22
CA VAL A 92 -3.59 4.01 7.82
C VAL A 92 -2.45 4.55 6.96
N LEU A 93 -1.95 3.71 6.06
CA LEU A 93 -0.92 4.07 5.09
C LEU A 93 -1.39 3.72 3.69
N TRP A 94 -1.28 4.67 2.76
CA TRP A 94 -1.56 4.45 1.34
C TRP A 94 -0.29 4.61 0.55
N LEU A 95 0.26 3.49 0.13
CA LEU A 95 1.54 3.41 -0.54
C LEU A 95 1.29 3.31 -2.04
N LYS A 96 1.48 4.42 -2.76
CA LYS A 96 1.44 4.43 -4.22
C LYS A 96 2.71 3.79 -4.76
N LEU A 97 2.55 2.92 -5.74
CA LEU A 97 3.62 2.18 -6.41
C LEU A 97 3.77 2.77 -7.82
N GLU A 98 4.91 3.42 -8.08
CA GLU A 98 5.27 4.08 -9.34
C GLU A 98 6.53 3.51 -9.97
#